data_AF-A0A2H1GJ05-F1
#
_entry.id   AF-A0A2H1GJ05-F1
#
_cell.length_a   1.000
_cell.length_b   1.000
_cell.length_c   1.000
_cell.angle_alpha   90.00
_cell.angle_beta   90.00
_cell.angle_gamma   90.00
#
_symmetry.space_group_name_H-M   'P 1'
#
loop_
_entity.id
_entity.type
_entity.pdbx_description
1 polymer ?
#
loop_
_entity_poly.entity_id
_entity_poly.type
_entity_poly.pdbx_seq_one_letter_code
_entity_poly.pdbx_strand_id
1 'polypeptide(L)'
;MSHISQLESSTKHKITNGEDETQEVPLNWPVDVTFLSDHIYTAAALEERPKLGRGSSDDSTWLKVAPNLIHRISPLVQILTISNEKHPANGQRGLFAAQHLKPDQFILLYMGEVHLNSQSDTDPHSDYDLNLDRELGLSVDATKAGNESRHANDYRSIAERPNAEFRDCFIQVKSTKRTDGIRWERRVGIFVLPAGKAGKRKGGIQAGEEILVNYGKGFWEARRLLGSFRGDAEMPG
;
A
#
# COMPACT_ATOMS: atom_id res chain seq x y z
N MET A 1 -10.26 -66.60 30.32
CA MET A 1 -11.06 -65.39 30.01
C MET A 1 -10.57 -64.82 28.68
N SER A 2 -11.41 -64.12 27.92
CA SER A 2 -11.12 -63.05 26.92
C SER A 2 -9.74 -62.95 26.22
N HIS A 3 -9.61 -62.69 24.91
CA HIS A 3 -10.57 -62.58 23.79
C HIS A 3 -9.79 -62.37 22.45
N ILE A 4 -10.45 -62.58 21.30
CA ILE A 4 -10.53 -61.74 20.07
C ILE A 4 -9.40 -60.70 19.82
N SER A 5 -8.82 -60.52 18.63
CA SER A 5 -8.81 -61.24 17.32
C SER A 5 -7.73 -60.63 16.40
N GLN A 6 -7.45 -61.24 15.25
CA GLN A 6 -6.84 -60.51 14.12
C GLN A 6 -7.80 -59.42 13.61
N LEU A 7 -7.24 -58.33 13.08
CA LEU A 7 -7.84 -57.51 12.02
C LEU A 7 -6.77 -56.59 11.42
N GLU A 8 -6.23 -56.96 10.25
CA GLU A 8 -5.43 -56.05 9.44
C GLU A 8 -6.35 -54.96 8.87
N SER A 9 -5.96 -53.69 9.02
CA SER A 9 -6.72 -52.56 8.47
C SER A 9 -5.84 -51.76 7.51
N SER A 10 -6.23 -51.75 6.24
CA SER A 10 -5.54 -51.00 5.19
C SER A 10 -5.76 -49.50 5.39
N THR A 11 -4.78 -48.81 5.97
CA THR A 11 -4.76 -47.34 6.04
C THR A 11 -4.50 -46.77 4.65
N LYS A 12 -5.58 -46.65 3.88
CA LYS A 12 -5.60 -45.98 2.58
C LYS A 12 -4.91 -44.62 2.70
N HIS A 13 -4.00 -44.33 1.77
CA HIS A 13 -3.42 -42.99 1.66
C HIS A 13 -4.55 -42.00 1.36
N LYS A 14 -4.97 -41.23 2.36
CA LYS A 14 -5.81 -40.06 2.14
C LYS A 14 -4.91 -38.99 1.52
N ILE A 15 -4.81 -39.01 0.19
CA ILE A 15 -4.37 -37.85 -0.58
C ILE A 15 -5.42 -36.78 -0.33
N THR A 16 -5.19 -35.96 0.69
CA THR A 16 -5.79 -34.64 0.77
C THR A 16 -5.16 -33.85 -0.37
N ASN A 17 -5.90 -33.70 -1.47
CA ASN A 17 -5.65 -32.61 -2.39
C ASN A 17 -5.48 -31.34 -1.55
N GLY A 18 -4.47 -30.54 -1.84
CA GLY A 18 -4.37 -29.22 -1.23
C GLY A 18 -5.65 -28.48 -1.54
N GLU A 19 -6.43 -28.15 -0.51
CA GLU A 19 -7.43 -27.11 -0.62
C GLU A 19 -6.62 -25.85 -0.91
N ASP A 20 -6.78 -25.32 -2.11
CA ASP A 20 -6.18 -24.05 -2.52
C ASP A 20 -6.69 -23.01 -1.53
N GLU A 21 -5.82 -22.53 -0.63
CA GLU A 21 -6.15 -21.51 0.36
C GLU A 21 -6.39 -20.21 -0.40
N THR A 22 -7.60 -20.07 -0.94
CA THR A 22 -7.99 -18.98 -1.84
C THR A 22 -7.70 -17.67 -1.13
N GLN A 23 -6.58 -17.05 -1.49
CA GLN A 23 -6.00 -15.98 -0.70
C GLN A 23 -7.00 -14.82 -0.64
N GLU A 24 -7.66 -14.65 0.51
CA GLU A 24 -8.76 -13.69 0.62
C GLU A 24 -8.26 -12.30 0.22
N VAL A 25 -8.89 -11.69 -0.79
CA VAL A 25 -8.55 -10.36 -1.30
C VAL A 25 -9.71 -9.39 -1.06
N PRO A 26 -9.43 -8.07 -1.01
CA PRO A 26 -10.47 -7.06 -0.95
C PRO A 26 -11.47 -7.20 -2.11
N LEU A 27 -12.74 -6.82 -1.87
CA LEU A 27 -13.72 -6.74 -2.94
C LEU A 27 -13.23 -5.77 -4.03
N ASN A 28 -13.50 -6.12 -5.30
CA ASN A 28 -13.04 -5.41 -6.50
C ASN A 28 -11.51 -5.35 -6.71
N TRP A 29 -10.70 -6.13 -5.99
CA TRP A 29 -9.26 -6.24 -6.24
C TRP A 29 -8.94 -6.60 -7.72
N PRO A 30 -7.92 -5.99 -8.37
CA PRO A 30 -7.50 -6.36 -9.72
C PRO A 30 -6.87 -7.77 -9.78
N VAL A 31 -7.21 -8.54 -10.83
CA VAL A 31 -6.81 -9.95 -11.00
C VAL A 31 -5.34 -10.15 -11.39
N ASP A 32 -4.69 -9.08 -11.85
CA ASP A 32 -3.33 -9.03 -12.39
C ASP A 32 -2.30 -8.43 -11.41
N VAL A 33 -2.69 -8.18 -10.16
CA VAL A 33 -1.85 -7.63 -9.09
C VAL A 33 -1.88 -8.55 -7.88
N THR A 34 -0.72 -8.94 -7.35
CA THR A 34 -0.62 -9.76 -6.13
C THR A 34 -1.03 -8.95 -4.90
N PHE A 35 -1.96 -9.46 -4.10
CA PHE A 35 -2.34 -8.83 -2.83
C PHE A 35 -1.31 -9.12 -1.72
N LEU A 36 -0.87 -8.08 -1.00
CA LEU A 36 0.19 -8.14 0.02
C LEU A 36 -0.30 -7.86 1.45
N SER A 37 0.43 -8.40 2.44
CA SER A 37 0.21 -8.22 3.88
C SER A 37 1.41 -7.62 4.64
N ASP A 38 2.60 -7.65 4.03
CA ASP A 38 3.78 -6.79 4.28
C ASP A 38 4.46 -6.61 2.91
N HIS A 39 5.44 -5.72 2.81
CA HIS A 39 6.21 -5.52 1.58
C HIS A 39 7.00 -6.76 1.16
N ILE A 40 7.05 -6.99 -0.15
CA ILE A 40 8.12 -7.76 -0.79
C ILE A 40 9.30 -6.82 -1.11
N TYR A 41 10.47 -7.39 -1.40
CA TYR A 41 11.70 -6.61 -1.61
C TYR A 41 12.46 -7.22 -2.80
N THR A 42 13.01 -6.37 -3.66
CA THR A 42 14.04 -6.81 -4.62
C THR A 42 15.25 -7.34 -3.86
N ALA A 43 16.07 -8.19 -4.50
CA ALA A 43 17.24 -8.78 -3.85
C ALA A 43 18.20 -7.71 -3.30
N ALA A 44 18.36 -6.59 -4.01
CA ALA A 44 19.22 -5.49 -3.60
C ALA A 44 18.61 -4.63 -2.49
N ALA A 45 17.32 -4.30 -2.57
CA ALA A 45 16.62 -3.55 -1.51
C ALA A 45 16.52 -4.34 -0.18
N LEU A 46 16.53 -5.68 -0.24
CA LEU A 46 16.50 -6.52 0.95
C LEU A 46 17.78 -6.40 1.79
N GLU A 47 18.94 -6.09 1.18
CA GLU A 47 20.19 -5.81 1.90
C GLU A 47 20.13 -4.51 2.72
N GLU A 48 19.36 -3.53 2.22
CA GLU A 48 19.15 -2.23 2.85
C GLU A 48 18.03 -2.24 3.91
N ARG A 49 17.08 -3.18 3.82
CA ARG A 49 15.96 -3.35 4.79
C ARG A 49 16.36 -3.27 6.28
N PRO A 50 17.51 -3.80 6.76
CA PRO A 50 17.94 -3.64 8.16
C PRO A 50 18.26 -2.20 8.58
N LYS A 51 18.48 -1.28 7.64
CA LYS A 51 18.77 0.14 7.89
C LYS A 51 17.49 0.98 8.09
N LEU A 52 16.35 0.56 7.53
CA LEU A 52 15.02 1.16 7.78
C LEU A 52 14.56 1.15 9.26
N GLY A 53 15.32 0.55 10.17
CA GLY A 53 15.10 0.61 11.63
C GLY A 53 16.10 1.53 12.37
N ARG A 54 16.87 2.35 11.65
CA ARG A 54 17.81 3.34 12.19
C ARG A 54 17.22 4.72 11.92
N GLY A 55 17.06 5.53 12.97
CA GLY A 55 16.52 6.88 12.80
C GLY A 55 17.54 7.87 12.26
N SER A 56 17.11 8.79 11.38
CA SER A 56 17.72 10.11 11.26
C SER A 56 17.36 10.97 12.49
N SER A 57 17.70 12.27 12.49
CA SER A 57 17.24 13.20 13.53
C SER A 57 15.72 13.36 13.57
N ASP A 58 15.07 13.28 12.41
CA ASP A 58 13.70 13.75 12.20
C ASP A 58 12.68 12.66 12.55
N ASP A 59 13.09 11.40 12.44
CA ASP A 59 12.40 10.16 12.83
C ASP A 59 11.89 10.17 14.28
N SER A 60 12.48 11.00 15.14
CA SER A 60 12.02 11.24 16.51
C SER A 60 10.58 11.76 16.60
N THR A 61 10.04 12.30 15.51
CA THR A 61 8.70 12.89 15.41
C THR A 61 7.65 11.98 14.77
N TRP A 62 8.04 10.88 14.12
CA TRP A 62 7.12 10.06 13.33
C TRP A 62 6.23 9.16 14.19
N LEU A 63 5.00 8.91 13.71
CA LEU A 63 4.04 8.09 14.46
C LEU A 63 4.49 6.62 14.50
N LYS A 64 4.50 6.05 15.70
CA LYS A 64 4.60 4.60 15.93
C LYS A 64 3.20 4.00 15.86
N VAL A 65 2.87 3.37 14.74
CA VAL A 65 1.55 2.75 14.53
C VAL A 65 1.45 1.47 15.36
N ALA A 66 0.39 1.35 16.15
CA ALA A 66 0.14 0.17 16.97
C ALA A 66 -0.22 -1.04 16.08
N PRO A 67 0.32 -2.25 16.32
CA PRO A 67 0.09 -3.42 15.44
C PRO A 67 -1.38 -3.77 15.22
N ASN A 68 -2.25 -3.52 16.21
CA ASN A 68 -3.69 -3.78 16.13
C ASN A 68 -4.46 -2.83 15.19
N LEU A 69 -3.80 -1.84 14.59
CA LEU A 69 -4.35 -0.96 13.54
C LEU A 69 -3.89 -1.38 12.13
N ILE A 70 -2.94 -2.33 12.04
CA ILE A 70 -2.39 -2.82 10.78
C ILE A 70 -3.15 -4.10 10.42
N HIS A 71 -4.17 -3.94 9.59
CA HIS A 71 -5.02 -5.04 9.14
C HIS A 71 -4.53 -5.60 7.80
N ARG A 72 -4.71 -6.90 7.57
CA ARG A 72 -4.38 -7.56 6.29
C ARG A 72 -5.30 -7.08 5.16
N ILE A 73 -6.59 -6.95 5.44
CA ILE A 73 -7.58 -6.21 4.64
C ILE A 73 -8.12 -5.13 5.57
N SER A 74 -8.12 -3.87 5.16
CA SER A 74 -8.46 -2.75 6.05
C SER A 74 -9.96 -2.49 6.12
N PRO A 75 -10.61 -2.64 7.30
CA PRO A 75 -12.04 -2.36 7.47
C PRO A 75 -12.38 -0.87 7.44
N LEU A 76 -11.39 0.00 7.22
CA LEU A 76 -11.56 1.45 7.09
C LEU A 76 -11.89 1.88 5.66
N VAL A 77 -11.64 1.01 4.67
CA VAL A 77 -11.69 1.34 3.24
C VAL A 77 -12.42 0.30 2.41
N GLN A 78 -12.78 0.68 1.19
CA GLN A 78 -13.34 -0.19 0.15
C GLN A 78 -12.82 0.27 -1.21
N ILE A 79 -12.65 -0.66 -2.15
CA ILE A 79 -12.24 -0.38 -3.53
C ILE A 79 -13.51 -0.34 -4.39
N LEU A 80 -13.78 0.77 -5.07
CA LEU A 80 -14.94 0.92 -5.94
C LEU A 80 -14.50 1.28 -7.36
N THR A 81 -15.20 0.74 -8.37
CA THR A 81 -15.05 1.21 -9.75
C THR A 81 -15.73 2.56 -9.90
N ILE A 82 -15.02 3.53 -10.46
CA ILE A 82 -15.50 4.89 -10.66
C ILE A 82 -16.30 4.96 -11.95
N SER A 83 -17.56 5.38 -11.86
CA SER A 83 -18.50 5.50 -12.99
C SER A 83 -18.88 6.95 -13.34
N ASN A 84 -18.27 7.94 -12.69
CA ASN A 84 -18.49 9.34 -12.95
C ASN A 84 -17.68 9.79 -14.18
N GLU A 85 -18.36 10.09 -15.30
CA GLU A 85 -17.76 10.53 -16.57
C GLU A 85 -16.85 11.76 -16.45
N LYS A 86 -17.05 12.61 -15.43
CA LYS A 86 -16.22 13.81 -15.19
C LYS A 86 -14.97 13.52 -14.37
N HIS A 87 -14.78 12.28 -13.92
CA HIS A 87 -13.64 11.87 -13.12
C HIS A 87 -12.44 11.56 -14.01
N PRO A 88 -11.22 12.03 -13.69
CA PRO A 88 -10.02 11.72 -14.49
C PRO A 88 -9.72 10.20 -14.54
N ALA A 89 -10.13 9.47 -13.51
CA ALA A 89 -10.01 8.01 -13.42
C ALA A 89 -11.35 7.27 -13.68
N ASN A 90 -12.23 7.81 -14.54
CA ASN A 90 -13.47 7.13 -14.93
C ASN A 90 -13.19 5.75 -15.55
N GLY A 91 -14.00 4.74 -15.20
CA GLY A 91 -13.79 3.33 -15.56
C GLY A 91 -12.67 2.62 -14.79
N GLN A 92 -11.87 3.34 -14.01
CA GLN A 92 -10.82 2.78 -13.15
C GLN A 92 -11.33 2.56 -11.72
N ARG A 93 -10.42 2.30 -10.78
CA ARG A 93 -10.72 2.08 -9.36
C ARG A 93 -10.33 3.29 -8.52
N GLY A 94 -11.08 3.55 -7.46
CA GLY A 94 -10.71 4.48 -6.39
C GLY A 94 -10.76 3.81 -5.02
N LEU A 95 -10.04 4.39 -4.06
CA LEU A 95 -10.08 4.02 -2.65
C LEU A 95 -11.10 4.90 -1.92
N PHE A 96 -12.13 4.30 -1.34
CA PHE A 96 -13.21 5.01 -0.66
C PHE A 96 -13.24 4.62 0.82
N ALA A 97 -13.70 5.53 1.67
CA ALA A 97 -13.90 5.24 3.08
C ALA A 97 -15.09 4.28 3.27
N ALA A 98 -14.90 3.19 4.01
CA ALA A 98 -15.97 2.25 4.37
C ALA A 98 -16.81 2.74 5.56
N GLN A 99 -16.24 3.61 6.39
CA GLN A 99 -16.89 4.27 7.52
C GLN A 99 -16.31 5.68 7.72
N HIS A 100 -16.88 6.48 8.63
CA HIS A 100 -16.34 7.79 8.98
C HIS A 100 -14.91 7.68 9.54
N LEU A 101 -13.97 8.43 8.96
CA LEU A 101 -12.56 8.48 9.36
C LEU A 101 -12.25 9.86 9.96
N LYS A 102 -11.68 9.87 11.17
CA LYS A 102 -11.45 11.09 11.96
C LYS A 102 -10.23 11.87 11.44
N PRO A 103 -10.13 13.20 11.68
CA PRO A 103 -8.94 13.95 11.34
C PRO A 103 -7.68 13.38 12.00
N ASP A 104 -6.56 13.35 11.28
CA ASP A 104 -5.27 12.77 11.73
C ASP A 104 -5.27 11.25 11.96
N GLN A 105 -6.33 10.53 11.57
CA GLN A 105 -6.43 9.07 11.68
C GLN A 105 -5.56 8.35 10.65
N PHE A 106 -4.77 7.36 11.11
CA PHE A 106 -4.14 6.36 10.26
C PHE A 106 -5.18 5.47 9.58
N ILE A 107 -5.06 5.26 8.26
CA ILE A 107 -6.03 4.48 7.47
C ILE A 107 -5.46 3.10 7.08
N LEU A 108 -4.27 3.06 6.48
CA LEU A 108 -3.53 1.85 6.10
C LEU A 108 -2.08 2.18 5.69
N LEU A 109 -1.22 1.17 5.63
CA LEU A 109 0.13 1.29 5.06
C LEU A 109 0.06 1.34 3.52
N TYR A 110 1.04 1.98 2.89
CA TYR A 110 1.27 1.83 1.46
C TYR A 110 2.20 0.63 1.22
N MET A 111 1.67 -0.48 0.70
CA MET A 111 2.44 -1.70 0.45
C MET A 111 2.67 -1.94 -1.04
N GLY A 112 3.84 -2.50 -1.35
CA GLY A 112 4.27 -2.87 -2.70
C GLY A 112 5.63 -3.56 -2.65
N GLU A 113 6.28 -3.70 -3.79
CA GLU A 113 7.66 -4.15 -3.89
C GLU A 113 8.63 -3.02 -3.55
N VAL A 114 9.48 -3.21 -2.54
CA VAL A 114 10.53 -2.25 -2.20
C VAL A 114 11.74 -2.50 -3.08
N HIS A 115 12.19 -1.48 -3.78
CA HIS A 115 13.33 -1.51 -4.71
C HIS A 115 14.29 -0.36 -4.45
N LEU A 116 15.49 -0.45 -5.04
CA LEU A 116 16.43 0.67 -5.11
C LEU A 116 16.05 1.65 -6.22
N ASN A 117 16.34 2.93 -6.00
CA ASN A 117 16.18 4.03 -6.96
C ASN A 117 17.26 4.01 -8.07
N SER A 118 17.80 2.83 -8.39
CA SER A 118 18.79 2.63 -9.46
C SER A 118 18.09 2.27 -10.77
N GLN A 119 18.67 2.67 -11.91
CA GLN A 119 18.09 2.43 -13.23
C GLN A 119 17.91 0.93 -13.58
N SER A 120 18.55 0.02 -12.83
CA SER A 120 18.44 -1.42 -12.99
C SER A 120 17.39 -2.09 -12.09
N ASP A 121 16.84 -1.36 -11.11
CA ASP A 121 15.91 -1.87 -10.08
C ASP A 121 14.62 -1.04 -9.99
N THR A 122 14.48 0.04 -10.78
CA THR A 122 13.28 0.91 -10.87
C THR A 122 12.58 0.76 -12.22
N ASP A 123 11.25 0.64 -12.25
CA ASP A 123 10.46 0.75 -13.50
C ASP A 123 10.18 2.23 -13.85
N PRO A 124 10.78 2.79 -14.92
CA PRO A 124 10.57 4.19 -15.33
C PRO A 124 9.17 4.48 -15.89
N HIS A 125 8.29 3.48 -15.97
CA HIS A 125 6.90 3.59 -16.42
C HIS A 125 5.89 3.39 -15.29
N SER A 126 6.34 3.25 -14.04
CA SER A 126 5.47 3.09 -12.88
C SER A 126 4.60 4.32 -12.59
N ASP A 127 3.28 4.10 -12.54
CA ASP A 127 2.30 5.01 -11.94
C ASP A 127 2.14 4.78 -10.42
N TYR A 128 2.83 3.80 -9.85
CA TYR A 128 2.65 3.33 -8.47
C TYR A 128 3.95 3.32 -7.63
N ASP A 129 5.03 3.95 -8.10
CA ASP A 129 6.26 4.16 -7.32
C ASP A 129 6.09 5.31 -6.31
N LEU A 130 6.21 4.98 -5.02
CA LEU A 130 6.19 5.92 -3.89
C LEU A 130 7.49 5.82 -3.08
N ASN A 131 8.21 6.93 -3.01
CA ASN A 131 9.49 6.98 -2.28
C ASN A 131 9.36 6.69 -0.78
N LEU A 132 10.15 5.72 -0.31
CA LEU A 132 10.18 5.23 1.08
C LEU A 132 11.31 5.88 1.88
N ASP A 133 12.51 5.98 1.28
CA ASP A 133 13.68 6.55 1.94
C ASP A 133 14.61 7.20 0.90
N ARG A 134 15.04 8.44 1.16
CA ARG A 134 15.92 9.20 0.25
C ARG A 134 17.40 8.97 0.50
N GLU A 135 17.78 8.62 1.72
CA GLU A 135 19.18 8.42 2.11
C GLU A 135 19.63 7.00 1.80
N LEU A 136 18.74 6.03 1.99
CA LEU A 136 18.94 4.63 1.56
C LEU A 136 18.65 4.43 0.07
N GLY A 137 18.03 5.41 -0.60
CA GLY A 137 17.66 5.33 -2.01
C GLY A 137 16.64 4.23 -2.30
N LEU A 138 15.62 4.10 -1.44
CA LEU A 138 14.57 3.08 -1.52
C LEU A 138 13.21 3.69 -1.87
N SER A 139 12.45 2.99 -2.71
CA SER A 139 11.04 3.33 -2.99
C SER A 139 10.16 2.07 -3.05
N VAL A 140 8.85 2.25 -3.17
CA VAL A 140 7.83 1.19 -3.09
C VAL A 140 6.98 1.24 -4.35
N ASP A 141 7.08 0.23 -5.20
CA ASP A 141 6.24 0.11 -6.39
C ASP A 141 5.04 -0.81 -6.11
N ALA A 142 3.82 -0.26 -6.22
CA ALA A 142 2.58 -1.02 -6.08
C ALA A 142 1.97 -1.50 -7.42
N THR A 143 2.72 -1.51 -8.52
CA THR A 143 2.24 -1.86 -9.88
C THR A 143 1.86 -3.33 -10.00
N LYS A 144 2.72 -4.25 -9.52
CA LYS A 144 2.54 -5.71 -9.69
C LYS A 144 2.16 -6.45 -8.41
N ALA A 145 2.46 -5.87 -7.26
CA ALA A 145 2.03 -6.38 -5.95
C ALA A 145 1.73 -5.20 -5.02
N GLY A 146 0.75 -5.32 -4.12
CA GLY A 146 0.44 -4.25 -3.16
C GLY A 146 -0.81 -4.53 -2.33
N ASN A 147 -1.29 -3.53 -1.59
CA ASN A 147 -2.56 -3.57 -0.86
C ASN A 147 -3.52 -2.46 -1.35
N GLU A 148 -4.63 -2.22 -0.64
CA GLU A 148 -5.71 -1.32 -1.10
C GLU A 148 -5.25 0.11 -1.40
N SER A 149 -4.19 0.56 -0.72
CA SER A 149 -3.64 1.92 -0.80
C SER A 149 -3.29 2.37 -2.21
N ARG A 150 -2.94 1.42 -3.09
CA ARG A 150 -2.60 1.67 -4.50
C ARG A 150 -3.74 2.32 -5.30
N HIS A 151 -4.97 2.30 -4.78
CA HIS A 151 -6.14 2.89 -5.43
C HIS A 151 -6.48 4.31 -4.92
N ALA A 152 -5.66 4.91 -4.05
CA ALA A 152 -5.87 6.28 -3.57
C ALA A 152 -5.50 7.29 -4.67
N ASN A 153 -6.49 8.00 -5.21
CA ASN A 153 -6.30 8.93 -6.33
C ASN A 153 -5.74 10.30 -5.91
N ASP A 154 -5.06 10.99 -6.83
CA ASP A 154 -4.67 12.39 -6.65
C ASP A 154 -5.88 13.32 -6.76
N TYR A 155 -6.03 14.22 -5.80
CA TYR A 155 -7.19 15.11 -5.68
C TYR A 155 -7.48 16.02 -6.89
N ARG A 156 -6.51 16.27 -7.78
CA ARG A 156 -6.64 17.24 -8.87
C ARG A 156 -7.74 16.83 -9.85
N SER A 157 -8.54 17.81 -10.26
CA SER A 157 -9.75 17.62 -11.09
C SER A 157 -10.88 16.81 -10.44
N ILE A 158 -10.74 16.38 -9.17
CA ILE A 158 -11.77 15.70 -8.39
C ILE A 158 -12.30 16.62 -7.27
N ALA A 159 -11.38 17.27 -6.55
CA ALA A 159 -11.67 18.13 -5.40
C ALA A 159 -10.81 19.41 -5.40
N GLU A 160 -11.18 20.40 -4.59
CA GLU A 160 -10.38 21.63 -4.35
C GLU A 160 -8.99 21.32 -3.75
N ARG A 161 -8.91 20.25 -2.96
CA ARG A 161 -7.79 19.90 -2.08
C ARG A 161 -7.89 18.42 -1.67
N PRO A 162 -6.77 17.76 -1.34
CA PRO A 162 -6.81 16.41 -0.80
C PRO A 162 -7.51 16.38 0.56
N ASN A 163 -7.99 15.19 0.95
CA ASN A 163 -8.51 14.90 2.29
C ASN A 163 -7.61 13.94 3.09
N ALA A 164 -6.67 13.25 2.42
CA ALA A 164 -5.64 12.41 3.02
C ALA A 164 -4.22 12.80 2.55
N GLU A 165 -3.20 12.25 3.20
CA GLU A 165 -1.79 12.42 2.83
C GLU A 165 -0.98 11.13 3.06
N PHE A 166 0.09 10.97 2.28
CA PHE A 166 1.16 10.03 2.60
C PHE A 166 2.03 10.62 3.71
N ARG A 167 2.35 9.84 4.74
CA ARG A 167 3.19 10.24 5.87
C ARG A 167 4.07 9.10 6.33
N ASP A 168 5.32 9.41 6.66
CA ASP A 168 6.25 8.47 7.30
C ASP A 168 5.72 8.00 8.67
N CYS A 169 5.89 6.70 8.93
CA CYS A 169 5.56 6.09 10.20
C CYS A 169 6.47 4.89 10.51
N PHE A 170 6.45 4.45 11.77
CA PHE A 170 7.14 3.25 12.21
C PHE A 170 6.13 2.17 12.57
N ILE A 171 6.39 0.94 12.11
CA ILE A 171 5.67 -0.27 12.52
C ILE A 171 6.61 -1.24 13.22
N GLN A 172 6.06 -2.16 14.02
CA GLN A 172 6.83 -3.29 14.55
C GLN A 172 6.86 -4.44 13.54
N VAL A 173 8.04 -4.90 13.16
CA VAL A 173 8.27 -6.09 12.33
C VAL A 173 9.06 -7.15 13.10
N LYS A 174 8.92 -8.42 12.71
CA LYS A 174 9.70 -9.53 13.27
C LYS A 174 11.20 -9.33 13.03
N SER A 175 12.01 -9.73 14.00
CA SER A 175 13.47 -9.56 13.99
C SER A 175 14.17 -10.75 14.63
N THR A 176 14.93 -11.52 13.83
CA THR A 176 15.79 -12.61 14.32
C THR A 176 17.06 -12.12 15.03
N LYS A 177 17.33 -10.80 15.00
CA LYS A 177 18.55 -10.16 15.55
C LYS A 177 18.30 -9.41 16.86
N ARG A 178 17.12 -9.54 17.47
CA ARG A 178 16.72 -8.84 18.72
C ARG A 178 16.12 -9.83 19.70
N THR A 179 16.38 -9.62 21.00
CA THR A 179 15.97 -10.52 22.09
C THR A 179 14.46 -10.50 22.38
N ASP A 180 13.78 -9.41 22.03
CA ASP A 180 12.32 -9.27 22.06
C ASP A 180 11.64 -9.80 20.77
N GLY A 181 12.41 -10.29 19.81
CA GLY A 181 11.92 -10.82 18.54
C GLY A 181 11.38 -9.76 17.56
N ILE A 182 11.53 -8.47 17.87
CA ILE A 182 10.93 -7.36 17.09
C ILE A 182 11.95 -6.26 16.75
N ARG A 183 11.58 -5.39 15.81
CA ARG A 183 12.21 -4.08 15.63
C ARG A 183 11.20 -3.09 15.09
N TRP A 184 11.48 -1.80 15.25
CA TRP A 184 10.80 -0.77 14.46
C TRP A 184 11.39 -0.76 13.04
N GLU A 185 10.54 -0.54 12.05
CA GLU A 185 10.90 -0.37 10.64
C GLU A 185 10.05 0.75 10.01
N ARG A 186 10.69 1.60 9.22
CA ARG A 186 10.07 2.71 8.47
C ARG A 186 9.08 2.17 7.43
N ARG A 187 7.96 2.86 7.32
CA ARG A 187 6.89 2.66 6.34
C ARG A 187 6.32 4.02 5.94
N VAL A 188 5.65 4.06 4.80
CA VAL A 188 4.74 5.16 4.47
C VAL A 188 3.30 4.67 4.71
N GLY A 189 2.47 5.49 5.35
CA GLY A 189 1.05 5.23 5.54
C GLY A 189 0.19 6.33 4.93
N ILE A 190 -1.08 6.01 4.64
CA ILE A 190 -2.09 7.02 4.31
C ILE A 190 -2.79 7.44 5.61
N PHE A 191 -2.86 8.74 5.83
CA PHE A 191 -3.47 9.38 6.99
C PHE A 191 -4.55 10.37 6.54
N VAL A 192 -5.66 10.46 7.25
CA VAL A 192 -6.61 11.58 7.10
C VAL A 192 -5.90 12.87 7.50
N LEU A 193 -6.05 13.93 6.71
CA LEU A 193 -5.43 15.21 7.00
C LEU A 193 -5.84 15.75 8.39
N PRO A 194 -4.91 16.32 9.18
CA PRO A 194 -5.25 16.88 10.48
C PRO A 194 -6.22 18.06 10.34
N ALA A 195 -7.04 18.27 11.37
CA ALA A 195 -8.12 19.27 11.39
C ALA A 195 -7.66 20.71 11.06
N GLY A 196 -6.37 21.00 11.25
CA GLY A 196 -5.71 22.28 11.02
C GLY A 196 -5.98 23.30 12.13
N LYS A 197 -5.08 24.29 12.28
CA LYS A 197 -5.20 25.34 13.32
C LYS A 197 -6.54 26.10 13.25
N ALA A 198 -7.09 26.28 12.05
CA ALA A 198 -8.38 26.92 11.80
C ALA A 198 -9.59 25.96 11.85
N GLY A 199 -9.40 24.68 12.17
CA GLY A 199 -10.48 23.68 12.29
C GLY A 199 -11.22 23.32 10.99
N LYS A 200 -10.79 23.82 9.82
CA LYS A 200 -11.48 23.63 8.53
C LYS A 200 -11.61 22.17 8.08
N ARG A 201 -10.85 21.23 8.67
CA ARG A 201 -10.94 19.78 8.39
C ARG A 201 -11.46 18.96 9.58
N LYS A 202 -12.12 19.58 10.58
CA LYS A 202 -12.70 18.87 11.74
C LYS A 202 -13.66 17.72 11.39
N GLY A 203 -14.26 17.76 10.19
CA GLY A 203 -15.18 16.73 9.70
C GLY A 203 -14.54 15.41 9.25
N GLY A 204 -13.21 15.34 9.11
CA GLY A 204 -12.54 14.11 8.67
C GLY A 204 -12.89 13.73 7.22
N ILE A 205 -13.13 12.44 6.98
CA ILE A 205 -13.68 11.85 5.73
C ILE A 205 -14.95 11.06 6.10
N GLN A 206 -16.04 11.23 5.35
CA GLN A 206 -17.29 10.51 5.60
C GLN A 206 -17.32 9.14 4.93
N ALA A 207 -18.18 8.24 5.42
CA ALA A 207 -18.42 6.95 4.77
C ALA A 207 -18.90 7.15 3.33
N GLY A 208 -18.26 6.49 2.37
CA GLY A 208 -18.54 6.64 0.94
C GLY A 208 -17.84 7.82 0.24
N GLU A 209 -17.10 8.68 0.95
CA GLU A 209 -16.21 9.65 0.30
C GLU A 209 -14.93 8.98 -0.22
N GLU A 210 -14.38 9.48 -1.33
CA GLU A 210 -13.10 9.04 -1.88
C GLU A 210 -11.92 9.55 -1.04
N ILE A 211 -10.90 8.72 -0.86
CA ILE A 211 -9.68 9.03 -0.13
C ILE A 211 -8.67 9.58 -1.15
N LEU A 212 -8.60 10.91 -1.18
CA LEU A 212 -7.84 11.69 -2.15
C LEU A 212 -6.56 12.23 -1.54
N VAL A 213 -5.44 11.80 -2.11
CA VAL A 213 -4.07 12.19 -1.73
C VAL A 213 -3.51 13.24 -2.71
N ASN A 214 -2.22 13.55 -2.60
CA ASN A 214 -1.49 14.40 -3.53
C ASN A 214 -0.17 13.69 -3.88
N TYR A 215 -0.02 13.25 -5.13
CA TYR A 215 1.17 12.55 -5.64
C TYR A 215 2.42 13.45 -5.71
N GLY A 216 2.28 14.74 -5.42
CA GLY A 216 3.38 15.70 -5.40
C GLY A 216 3.73 16.25 -6.79
N LYS A 217 4.59 17.28 -6.83
CA LYS A 217 4.89 18.01 -8.07
C LYS A 217 5.67 17.16 -9.09
N GLY A 218 6.70 16.45 -8.65
CA GLY A 218 7.58 15.67 -9.52
C GLY A 218 6.84 14.61 -10.35
N PHE A 219 5.84 13.93 -9.76
CA PHE A 219 4.98 12.96 -10.45
C PHE A 219 4.29 13.57 -11.68
N TRP A 220 3.74 14.79 -11.51
CA TRP A 220 3.01 15.53 -12.54
C TRP A 220 3.96 16.23 -13.53
N GLU A 221 5.10 16.73 -13.07
CA GLU A 221 6.13 17.35 -13.92
C GLU A 221 6.77 16.33 -14.87
N ALA A 222 7.07 15.11 -14.39
CA ALA A 222 7.54 14.00 -15.22
C ALA A 222 6.51 13.60 -16.29
N ARG A 223 5.23 13.46 -15.91
CA ARG A 223 4.15 13.10 -16.86
C ARG A 223 3.86 14.20 -17.87
N ARG A 224 4.00 15.48 -17.50
CA ARG A 224 3.95 16.59 -18.47
C ARG A 224 5.08 16.49 -19.50
N LEU A 225 6.31 16.18 -19.07
CA LEU A 225 7.46 16.02 -19.97
C LEU A 225 7.27 14.83 -20.92
N LEU A 226 6.87 13.66 -20.39
CA LEU A 226 6.53 12.48 -21.19
C LEU A 226 5.38 12.75 -22.17
N GLY A 227 4.40 13.56 -21.77
CA GLY A 227 3.31 14.02 -22.64
C GLY A 227 3.81 14.85 -23.82
N SER A 228 4.70 15.84 -23.59
CA SER A 228 5.32 16.60 -24.69
C SER A 228 6.11 15.71 -25.64
N PHE A 229 6.94 14.78 -25.14
CA PHE A 229 7.72 13.87 -26.00
C PHE A 229 6.86 12.91 -26.84
N ARG A 230 5.61 12.66 -26.45
CA ARG A 230 4.64 11.90 -27.27
C ARG A 230 3.90 12.80 -28.27
N GLY A 231 3.69 14.08 -27.96
CA GLY A 231 3.05 15.05 -28.87
C GLY A 231 3.86 15.31 -30.15
N ASP A 232 5.18 15.24 -30.08
CA ASP A 232 6.07 15.45 -31.24
C ASP A 232 6.20 14.21 -32.16
N ALA A 233 5.53 13.10 -31.84
CA ALA A 233 5.70 11.81 -32.54
C ALA A 233 4.64 11.49 -33.62
N GLU A 234 3.50 12.20 -33.65
CA GLU A 234 2.41 11.98 -34.62
C GLU A 234 2.20 13.16 -35.56
N MET A 235 3.13 13.37 -36.51
CA MET A 235 2.95 14.26 -37.67
C MET A 235 3.55 13.68 -38.97
N PRO A 236 2.90 12.71 -39.62
CA PRO A 236 2.94 12.62 -41.08
C PRO A 236 2.09 13.76 -41.66
N GLY A 237 2.62 14.47 -42.66
CA GLY A 237 1.95 15.59 -43.35
C GLY A 237 1.21 15.20 -44.63
#